data_AF-A0A9E1W7I5-F1
#
_entry.id   AF-A0A9E1W7I5-F1
#
_cell.length_a   1.000
_cell.length_b   1.000
_cell.length_c   1.000
_cell.angle_alpha   90.00
_cell.angle_beta   90.00
_cell.angle_gamma   90.00
#
_symmetry.space_group_name_H-M   'P 1'
#
loop_
_entity.id
_entity.type
_entity.pdbx_description
1 polymer ?
#
loop_
_entity_poly.entity_id
_entity_poly.type
_entity_poly.pdbx_seq_one_letter_code
_entity_poly.pdbx_strand_id
1 'polypeptide(L)'
;QGDGFNHGDPLWNVDQSMSNIVIALWYMIATVAVAVHLFHGIGSAFTSIGINSPKITPLVKPLAAGIAGLVLVGNLLFPIMVQAGVLEADTPADIHQLIEDGFPHGENE
;
A
#
# COMPACT_ATOMS: atom_id res chain seq x y z
N GLN A 1 -18.24 -5.41 17.85
CA GLN A 1 -17.06 -4.58 17.57
C GLN A 1 -17.48 -3.54 16.55
N GLY A 2 -17.15 -2.27 16.71
CA GLY A 2 -17.21 -1.33 15.59
C GLY A 2 -16.39 -1.89 14.43
N ASP A 3 -16.67 -1.49 13.21
CA ASP A 3 -15.96 -1.96 12.00
C ASP A 3 -14.46 -1.63 11.98
N GLY A 4 -13.94 -0.99 13.05
CA GLY A 4 -12.55 -0.59 13.19
C GLY A 4 -12.18 0.58 12.28
N PHE A 5 -13.14 1.12 11.54
CA PHE A 5 -12.91 2.14 10.54
C PHE A 5 -13.06 3.54 11.15
N ASN A 6 -12.08 4.40 10.92
CA ASN A 6 -12.08 5.79 11.32
C ASN A 6 -12.01 6.70 10.07
N HIS A 7 -13.05 7.52 9.88
CA HIS A 7 -13.12 8.43 8.75
C HIS A 7 -12.01 9.48 8.83
N GLY A 8 -11.24 9.62 7.74
CA GLY A 8 -10.18 10.61 7.64
C GLY A 8 -8.85 10.19 8.27
N ASP A 9 -8.74 8.97 8.79
CA ASP A 9 -7.48 8.39 9.30
C ASP A 9 -7.04 7.18 8.48
N PRO A 10 -6.27 7.38 7.39
CA PRO A 10 -5.83 6.29 6.53
C PRO A 10 -4.89 5.30 7.23
N LEU A 11 -4.03 5.78 8.15
CA LEU A 11 -3.04 4.94 8.80
C LEU A 11 -3.72 3.96 9.76
N TRP A 12 -4.63 4.47 10.60
CA TRP A 12 -5.46 3.64 11.47
C TRP A 12 -6.22 2.56 10.69
N ASN A 13 -6.88 2.94 9.60
CA ASN A 13 -7.68 2.01 8.81
C ASN A 13 -6.85 0.89 8.16
N VAL A 14 -5.65 1.23 7.68
CA VAL A 14 -4.73 0.24 7.10
C VAL A 14 -4.22 -0.70 8.18
N ASP A 15 -3.77 -0.16 9.32
CA ASP A 15 -3.26 -0.94 10.44
C ASP A 15 -4.31 -1.93 10.99
N GLN A 16 -5.54 -1.44 11.24
CA GLN A 16 -6.65 -2.27 11.69
C GLN A 16 -7.01 -3.37 10.68
N SER A 17 -6.99 -3.05 9.37
CA SER A 17 -7.28 -4.03 8.33
C SER A 17 -6.17 -5.10 8.20
N MET A 18 -4.91 -4.68 8.27
CA MET A 18 -3.74 -5.55 8.09
C MET A 18 -3.42 -6.38 9.33
N SER A 19 -3.86 -5.96 10.52
CA SER A 19 -3.80 -6.75 11.76
C SER A 19 -4.65 -8.03 11.70
N ASN A 20 -5.65 -8.08 10.81
CA ASN A 20 -6.40 -9.30 10.55
C ASN A 20 -5.60 -10.21 9.59
N ILE A 21 -5.05 -11.30 10.14
CA ILE A 21 -4.23 -12.26 9.40
C ILE A 21 -4.89 -12.80 8.12
N VAL A 22 -6.21 -13.00 8.11
CA VAL A 22 -6.93 -13.51 6.94
C VAL A 22 -6.95 -12.45 5.83
N ILE A 23 -7.22 -11.19 6.18
CA ILE A 23 -7.24 -10.08 5.24
C ILE A 23 -5.83 -9.82 4.69
N ALA A 24 -4.83 -9.80 5.58
CA ALA A 24 -3.43 -9.63 5.21
C ALA A 24 -2.96 -10.69 4.21
N LEU A 25 -3.27 -11.98 4.47
CA LEU A 25 -2.90 -13.06 3.56
C LEU A 25 -3.56 -12.91 2.18
N TRP A 26 -4.84 -12.58 2.13
CA TRP A 26 -5.55 -12.34 0.86
C TRP A 26 -4.94 -11.17 0.09
N TYR A 27 -4.62 -10.08 0.78
CA TYR A 27 -3.92 -8.95 0.18
C TYR A 27 -2.56 -9.36 -0.39
N MET A 28 -1.76 -10.14 0.34
CA MET A 28 -0.44 -10.59 -0.13
C MET A 28 -0.55 -11.46 -1.39
N ILE A 29 -1.51 -12.39 -1.44
CA ILE A 29 -1.79 -13.22 -2.61
C ILE A 29 -2.21 -12.36 -3.81
N ALA A 30 -3.12 -11.42 -3.59
CA ALA A 30 -3.58 -10.51 -4.64
C ALA A 30 -2.43 -9.67 -5.20
N THR A 31 -1.56 -9.15 -4.35
CA THR A 31 -0.37 -8.38 -4.73
C THR A 31 0.61 -9.21 -5.55
N VAL A 32 0.83 -10.48 -5.18
CA VAL A 32 1.64 -11.42 -6.00
C VAL A 32 1.02 -11.61 -7.38
N ALA A 33 -0.30 -11.80 -7.46
CA ALA A 33 -1.01 -11.92 -8.73
C ALA A 33 -0.88 -10.65 -9.60
N VAL A 34 -0.96 -9.46 -8.98
CA VAL A 34 -0.73 -8.18 -9.67
C VAL A 34 0.70 -8.07 -10.18
N ALA A 35 1.70 -8.46 -9.39
CA ALA A 35 3.09 -8.43 -9.83
C ALA A 35 3.35 -9.34 -11.06
N VAL A 36 2.78 -10.56 -11.04
CA VAL A 36 2.81 -11.48 -12.19
C VAL A 36 2.11 -10.86 -13.40
N HIS A 37 0.93 -10.26 -13.20
CA HIS A 37 0.19 -9.56 -14.25
C HIS A 37 1.01 -8.43 -14.87
N LEU A 38 1.69 -7.61 -14.07
CA LEU A 38 2.55 -6.52 -14.54
C LEU A 38 3.75 -7.05 -15.33
N PHE A 39 4.43 -8.08 -14.81
CA PHE A 39 5.58 -8.68 -15.47
C PHE A 39 5.25 -9.16 -16.89
N HIS A 40 4.09 -9.81 -17.07
CA HIS A 40 3.63 -10.25 -18.39
C HIS A 40 3.00 -9.11 -19.23
N GLY A 41 2.23 -8.23 -18.60
CA GLY A 41 1.45 -7.19 -19.25
C GLY A 41 2.29 -6.06 -19.83
N ILE A 42 3.37 -5.66 -19.16
CA ILE A 42 4.24 -4.57 -19.60
C ILE A 42 4.81 -4.87 -21.00
N GLY A 43 5.33 -6.08 -21.24
CA GLY A 43 5.83 -6.46 -22.56
C GLY A 43 4.76 -6.45 -23.65
N SER A 44 3.53 -6.84 -23.31
CA SER A 44 2.38 -6.81 -24.22
C SER A 44 1.98 -5.38 -24.57
N ALA A 45 1.96 -4.48 -23.58
CA ALA A 45 1.64 -3.07 -23.78
C ALA A 45 2.64 -2.37 -24.71
N PHE A 46 3.95 -2.59 -24.51
CA PHE A 46 4.99 -2.05 -25.39
C PHE A 46 4.86 -2.56 -26.83
N THR A 47 4.52 -3.83 -27.01
CA THR A 47 4.27 -4.41 -28.33
C THR A 47 3.05 -3.77 -29.01
N SER A 48 1.99 -3.50 -28.24
CA SER A 48 0.72 -2.96 -28.74
C SER A 48 0.84 -1.52 -29.27
N ILE A 49 1.76 -0.73 -28.71
CA ILE A 49 2.06 0.63 -29.18
C ILE A 49 3.14 0.66 -30.28
N GLY A 50 3.53 -0.50 -30.82
CA GLY A 50 4.46 -0.62 -31.96
C GLY A 50 5.94 -0.68 -31.60
N ILE A 51 6.29 -0.72 -30.30
CA ILE A 51 7.68 -0.81 -29.84
C ILE A 51 8.08 -2.30 -29.78
N ASN A 52 8.29 -2.89 -30.96
CA ASN A 52 8.72 -4.29 -31.10
C ASN A 52 9.94 -4.41 -32.01
N SER A 53 11.11 -4.02 -31.49
CA SER A 53 12.40 -4.19 -32.17
C SER A 53 13.25 -5.23 -31.41
N PRO A 54 13.96 -6.14 -32.10
CA PRO A 54 14.86 -7.12 -31.48
C PRO A 54 15.92 -6.51 -30.55
N LYS A 55 16.23 -5.21 -30.72
CA LYS A 55 17.16 -4.45 -29.88
C LYS A 55 16.51 -3.93 -28.58
N ILE A 56 15.19 -3.70 -28.58
CA ILE A 56 14.46 -3.08 -27.46
C ILE A 56 13.82 -4.14 -26.56
N THR A 57 13.33 -5.25 -27.12
CA THR A 57 12.78 -6.38 -26.37
C THR A 57 13.66 -6.87 -25.20
N PRO A 58 15.00 -7.02 -25.35
CA PRO A 58 15.86 -7.40 -24.22
C PRO A 58 15.98 -6.32 -23.13
N LEU A 59 15.68 -5.05 -23.43
CA LEU A 59 15.69 -3.95 -22.45
C LEU A 59 14.35 -3.81 -21.71
N VAL A 60 13.24 -4.17 -22.36
CA VAL A 60 11.90 -4.12 -21.78
C VAL A 60 11.70 -5.19 -20.70
N LYS A 61 12.27 -6.39 -20.87
CA LYS A 61 12.17 -7.48 -19.88
C LYS A 61 12.71 -7.12 -18.48
N PRO A 62 13.94 -6.60 -18.31
CA PRO A 62 14.42 -6.20 -16.99
C PRO A 62 13.65 -5.01 -16.43
N LEU A 63 13.16 -4.09 -17.27
CA LEU A 63 12.29 -3.00 -16.82
C LEU A 63 10.96 -3.53 -16.27
N ALA A 64 10.31 -4.45 -16.99
CA ALA A 64 9.07 -5.09 -16.54
C ALA A 64 9.27 -5.84 -15.22
N ALA A 65 10.38 -6.58 -15.09
CA ALA A 65 10.75 -7.27 -13.85
C ALA A 65 11.04 -6.27 -12.71
N GLY A 66 11.74 -5.18 -12.98
CA GLY A 66 12.04 -4.14 -11.99
C GLY A 66 10.79 -3.46 -11.47
N ILE A 67 9.87 -3.06 -12.35
CA ILE A 67 8.59 -2.44 -11.97
C ILE A 67 7.74 -3.43 -11.18
N ALA A 68 7.58 -4.66 -11.68
CA ALA A 68 6.81 -5.69 -10.98
C ALA A 68 7.39 -6.02 -9.60
N GLY A 69 8.72 -6.14 -9.49
CA GLY A 69 9.42 -6.39 -8.24
C GLY A 69 9.29 -5.25 -7.24
N LEU A 70 9.41 -4.00 -7.70
CA LEU A 70 9.23 -2.82 -6.85
C LEU A 70 7.81 -2.75 -6.29
N VAL A 71 6.80 -2.94 -7.13
CA VAL A 71 5.40 -2.97 -6.71
C VAL A 71 5.15 -4.10 -5.72
N LEU A 72 5.68 -5.30 -6.01
CA LEU A 72 5.53 -6.46 -5.13
C LEU A 72 6.13 -6.22 -3.75
N VAL A 73 7.42 -5.84 -3.70
CA VAL A 73 8.13 -5.64 -2.44
C VAL A 73 7.51 -4.49 -1.66
N GLY A 74 7.27 -3.35 -2.31
CA GLY A 74 6.68 -2.18 -1.66
C GLY A 74 5.31 -2.48 -1.03
N ASN A 75 4.45 -3.21 -1.73
CA ASN A 75 3.12 -3.54 -1.21
C ASN A 75 3.15 -4.64 -0.15
N LEU A 76 3.99 -5.67 -0.30
CA LEU A 76 4.12 -6.73 0.71
C LEU A 76 4.70 -6.24 2.03
N LEU A 77 5.53 -5.18 2.01
CA LEU A 77 6.12 -4.63 3.21
C LEU A 77 5.06 -4.13 4.22
N PHE A 78 3.94 -3.55 3.77
CA PHE A 78 2.89 -3.05 4.68
C PHE A 78 2.31 -4.14 5.61
N PRO A 79 1.66 -5.21 5.10
CA PRO A 79 1.11 -6.26 5.96
C PRO A 79 2.20 -7.00 6.74
N ILE A 80 3.39 -7.18 6.17
CA ILE A 80 4.49 -7.86 6.87
C ILE A 80 4.93 -7.04 8.10
N MET A 81 5.09 -5.74 7.96
CA MET A 81 5.51 -4.88 9.08
C MET A 81 4.45 -4.74 10.16
N VAL A 82 3.17 -4.64 9.79
CA VAL A 82 2.04 -4.63 10.74
C VAL A 82 1.99 -5.97 11.51
N GLN A 83 2.03 -7.09 10.79
CA GLN A 83 1.99 -8.42 11.42
C GLN A 83 3.23 -8.72 12.27
N ALA A 84 4.37 -8.09 11.98
CA ALA A 84 5.59 -8.19 12.79
C ALA A 84 5.60 -7.26 14.01
N GLY A 85 4.59 -6.37 14.17
CA GLY A 85 4.53 -5.38 15.23
C GLY A 85 5.58 -4.26 15.09
N VAL A 86 6.10 -4.05 13.87
CA VAL A 86 7.07 -2.97 13.57
C VAL A 86 6.34 -1.66 13.27
N LEU A 87 5.14 -1.75 12.70
CA LEU A 87 4.25 -0.63 12.45
C LEU A 87 2.94 -0.85 13.21
N GLU A 88 2.50 0.18 13.92
CA GLU A 88 1.21 0.24 14.61
C GLU A 88 0.74 1.69 14.56
N ALA A 89 -0.55 1.91 14.31
CA ALA A 89 -1.11 3.26 14.29
C ALA A 89 -1.31 3.78 15.72
N ASP A 90 -1.01 5.06 15.93
CA ASP A 90 -1.38 5.72 17.19
C ASP A 90 -2.90 5.70 17.36
N THR A 91 -3.34 5.72 18.63
CA THR A 91 -4.78 5.81 18.92
C THR A 91 -5.33 7.10 18.32
N PRO A 92 -6.45 7.05 17.58
CA PRO A 92 -6.98 8.25 16.94
C PRO A 92 -7.31 9.30 17.98
N ALA A 93 -7.05 10.56 17.66
CA ALA A 93 -7.37 11.67 18.54
C ALA A 93 -8.87 11.69 18.82
N ASP A 94 -9.24 11.66 20.11
CA ASP A 94 -10.63 11.82 20.50
C ASP A 94 -11.05 13.27 20.24
N ILE A 95 -11.83 13.47 19.19
CA ILE A 95 -12.30 14.79 18.79
C ILE A 95 -13.17 15.42 19.88
N HIS A 96 -13.86 14.61 20.69
CA HIS A 96 -14.61 15.13 21.83
C HIS A 96 -13.68 15.66 22.92
N GLN A 97 -12.59 14.94 23.22
CA GLN A 97 -11.56 15.42 24.13
C GLN A 97 -10.90 16.71 23.62
N LEU A 98 -10.58 16.79 22.33
CA LEU A 98 -10.00 18.00 21.72
C LEU A 98 -10.95 19.22 21.76
N ILE A 99 -12.26 18.99 21.64
CA ILE A 99 -13.27 20.04 21.76
C ILE A 99 -13.46 20.46 23.23
N GLU A 100 -13.41 19.50 24.17
CA GLU A 100 -13.51 19.76 25.61
C GLU A 100 -12.28 20.49 26.16
N ASP A 101 -11.07 20.12 25.72
CA ASP A 101 -9.82 20.75 26.12
C ASP A 101 -9.64 22.17 25.50
N GLY A 102 -10.46 22.50 24.49
CA GLY A 102 -10.38 23.73 23.73
C GLY A 102 -9.16 23.76 22.80
N PHE A 103 -9.38 24.12 21.52
CA PHE A 103 -8.24 24.36 20.62
C PHE A 103 -7.31 25.38 21.28
N PRO A 104 -5.98 25.14 21.36
CA PRO A 104 -5.06 26.12 21.88
C PRO A 104 -5.19 27.36 21.01
N HIS A 105 -5.91 28.37 21.52
CA HIS A 105 -5.90 29.69 20.96
C HIS A 105 -4.47 30.15 21.15
N GLY A 106 -3.71 30.20 20.05
CA GLY A 106 -2.35 30.69 20.07
C GLY A 106 -2.33 31.98 20.85
N GLU A 107 -1.70 31.94 22.01
CA GLU A 107 -1.50 33.10 22.85
C GLU A 107 -0.59 34.02 22.07
N ASN A 108 -1.22 34.99 21.40
CA ASN A 108 -0.57 36.09 20.74
C ASN A 108 0.02 37.01 21.82
N GLU A 109 1.26 36.69 22.22
CA GLU A 109 2.23 37.60 22.84
C GLU A 109 3.59 37.49 22.14
#